data_AF-A0A5K3FLP8-F1
#
_entry.id   AF-A0A5K3FLP8-F1
#
_cell.length_a   1.000
_cell.length_b   1.000
_cell.length_c   1.000
_cell.angle_alpha   90.00
_cell.angle_beta   90.00
_cell.angle_gamma   90.00
#
_symmetry.space_group_name_H-M   'P 1'
#
loop_
_entity.id
_entity.type
_entity.pdbx_description
1 polymer ?
#
loop_
_entity_poly.entity_id
_entity_poly.type
_entity_poly.pdbx_seq_one_letter_code
_entity_poly.pdbx_strand_id
1 'polypeptide(L)'
;MWANLLLPHLRFIIQGSDILPKATSTRIIAGFWGSFALIIISSYTANLAAFLTVERMQAPIKDVNDLAKQTKIKYGTRGGGSSADFFAKSNQSIYQRMWQFMSTNKGVM
;
A
#
# COMPACT_ATOMS: atom_id res chain seq x y z
N MET A 1 18.21 30.62 43.22
CA MET A 1 18.04 29.25 43.77
C MET A 1 17.63 28.25 42.68
N TRP A 2 16.61 28.55 41.87
CA TRP A 2 16.10 27.66 40.81
C TRP A 2 17.05 27.40 39.62
N ALA A 3 17.95 28.35 39.30
CA ALA A 3 18.91 28.19 38.20
C ALA A 3 19.93 27.07 38.46
N ASN A 4 20.45 26.94 39.69
CA ASN A 4 21.44 25.92 40.05
C ASN A 4 20.87 24.49 40.09
N LEU A 5 19.54 24.35 40.10
CA LEU A 5 18.85 23.05 40.10
C LEU A 5 18.66 22.49 38.69
N LEU A 6 18.46 23.35 37.68
CA LEU A 6 18.16 22.93 36.29
C LEU A 6 19.38 22.93 35.36
N LEU A 7 20.40 23.74 35.65
CA LEU A 7 21.65 23.79 34.90
C LEU A 7 22.42 22.45 34.77
N PRO A 8 22.52 21.58 35.80
CA PRO A 8 23.23 20.31 35.66
C PRO A 8 22.51 19.31 34.75
N HIS A 9 21.18 19.28 34.75
CA HIS A 9 20.40 18.40 33.86
C HIS A 9 20.52 18.80 32.39
N LEU A 10 20.54 20.10 32.11
CA LEU A 10 20.79 20.59 30.76
C LEU A 10 22.20 20.26 30.28
N ARG A 11 23.21 20.36 31.16
CA ARG A 11 24.61 20.00 30.82
C ARG A 11 24.75 18.57 30.30
N PHE A 12 24.02 17.59 30.82
CA PHE A 12 24.07 16.21 30.30
C PHE A 12 23.53 16.06 28.86
N ILE A 13 22.60 16.93 28.44
CA ILE A 13 21.98 16.87 27.11
C ILE A 13 22.84 17.59 26.06
N ILE A 14 23.45 18.73 26.44
CA ILE A 14 24.29 19.55 25.54
C ILE A 14 25.78 19.19 25.59
N GLN A 15 26.23 18.39 26.56
CA GLN A 15 27.55 17.80 26.53
C GLN A 15 27.51 16.63 25.55
N GLY A 16 27.64 16.98 24.26
CA GLY A 16 27.83 16.02 23.19
C GLY A 16 29.04 15.15 23.51
N SER A 17 28.78 13.95 24.02
CA SER A 17 29.69 12.82 24.17
C SER A 17 31.19 13.19 24.21
N ASP A 18 31.75 13.37 25.40
CA ASP A 18 33.21 13.25 25.62
C ASP A 18 33.75 11.82 25.36
N ILE A 19 32.87 10.92 24.90
CA ILE A 19 33.15 9.53 24.52
C ILE A 19 33.09 9.38 22.99
N LEU A 20 33.45 10.43 22.25
CA LEU A 20 33.84 10.25 20.86
C LEU A 20 35.13 9.41 20.87
N PRO A 21 35.19 8.28 20.12
CA PRO A 21 36.42 7.52 20.04
C PRO A 21 37.52 8.47 19.55
N LYS A 22 38.57 8.64 20.37
CA LYS A 22 39.66 9.60 20.12
C LYS A 22 40.34 9.40 18.76
N ALA A 23 40.16 8.23 18.14
CA ALA A 23 40.63 7.93 16.80
C ALA A 23 39.57 8.24 15.74
N THR A 24 39.90 9.12 14.80
CA THR A 24 39.09 9.45 13.61
C THR A 24 38.67 8.20 12.83
N SER A 25 39.52 7.17 12.80
CA SER A 25 39.26 5.88 12.15
C SER A 25 38.01 5.18 12.69
N THR A 26 37.82 5.15 14.01
CA THR A 26 36.66 4.50 14.63
C THR A 26 35.35 5.26 14.34
N ARG A 27 35.40 6.58 14.11
CA ARG A 27 34.22 7.37 13.70
C ARG A 27 33.75 7.00 12.29
N ILE A 28 34.69 6.76 11.37
CA ILE A 28 34.38 6.35 9.99
C ILE A 28 33.78 4.94 9.99
N ILE A 29 34.35 4.01 10.76
CA ILE A 29 33.82 2.65 10.89
C ILE A 29 32.43 2.66 11.55
N ALA A 30 32.22 3.45 12.62
CA ALA A 30 30.91 3.59 13.25
C ALA A 30 29.88 4.24 12.33
N GLY A 31 30.29 5.22 11.52
CA GLY A 31 29.46 5.83 10.48
C GLY A 31 29.07 4.81 9.40
N PHE A 32 30.03 4.06 8.88
CA PHE A 32 29.79 3.02 7.88
C PHE A 32 28.89 1.90 8.42
N TRP A 33 29.15 1.45 9.65
CA TRP A 33 28.31 0.47 10.34
C TRP A 33 26.89 0.98 10.59
N GLY A 34 26.74 2.25 10.99
CA GLY A 34 25.45 2.91 11.15
C GLY A 34 24.69 3.03 9.83
N SER A 35 25.36 3.45 8.76
CA SER A 35 24.79 3.50 7.41
C SER A 35 24.38 2.12 6.90
N PHE A 36 25.20 1.09 7.15
CA PHE A 36 24.89 -0.29 6.77
C PHE A 36 23.65 -0.82 7.50
N ALA A 37 23.55 -0.58 8.82
CA ALA A 37 22.37 -0.95 9.59
C ALA A 37 21.10 -0.24 9.10
N LEU A 38 21.18 1.05 8.75
CA LEU A 38 20.06 1.80 8.17
C LEU A 38 19.64 1.25 6.81
N ILE A 39 20.56 0.81 5.96
CA ILE A 39 20.24 0.17 4.68
C ILE A 39 19.47 -1.13 4.91
N ILE A 40 19.92 -1.96 5.86
CA ILE A 40 19.21 -3.22 6.20
C ILE A 40 17.81 -2.93 6.74
N ILE A 41 17.67 -2.00 7.69
CA ILE A 41 16.36 -1.62 8.25
C ILE A 41 15.48 -1.01 7.17
N SER A 42 16.03 -0.18 6.29
CA SER A 42 15.32 0.42 5.16
C SER A 42 14.84 -0.65 4.18
N SER A 43 15.68 -1.63 3.81
CA SER A 43 15.28 -2.75 2.96
C SER A 43 14.25 -3.65 3.64
N TYR A 44 14.35 -3.87 4.95
CA TYR A 44 13.35 -4.63 5.71
C TYR A 44 12.01 -3.87 5.81
N THR A 45 12.07 -2.56 6.00
CA THR A 45 10.91 -1.66 6.00
C THR A 45 10.29 -1.56 4.61
N ALA A 46 11.10 -1.56 3.55
CA ALA A 46 10.66 -1.52 2.16
C ALA A 46 10.04 -2.84 1.73
N ASN A 47 10.59 -4.00 2.10
CA ASN A 47 9.96 -5.29 1.82
C ASN A 47 8.65 -5.47 2.60
N LEU A 48 8.58 -4.99 3.84
CA LEU A 48 7.35 -4.98 4.63
C LEU A 48 6.30 -4.03 4.05
N ALA A 49 6.70 -2.82 3.66
CA ALA A 49 5.82 -1.85 2.99
C ALA A 49 5.38 -2.33 1.61
N ALA A 50 6.25 -3.02 0.87
CA ALA A 50 5.91 -3.67 -0.39
C ALA A 50 4.82 -4.72 -0.16
N PHE A 51 4.90 -5.51 0.90
CA PHE A 51 3.82 -6.45 1.25
C PHE A 51 2.50 -5.72 1.60
N LEU A 52 2.55 -4.68 2.45
CA LEU A 52 1.37 -3.88 2.82
C LEU A 52 0.72 -3.14 1.63
N THR A 53 1.50 -2.78 0.62
CA THR A 53 0.99 -2.13 -0.60
C THR A 53 0.57 -3.14 -1.67
N VAL A 54 1.17 -4.34 -1.70
CA VAL A 54 0.77 -5.42 -2.60
C VAL A 54 -0.60 -6.01 -2.21
N GLU A 55 -0.95 -6.07 -0.92
CA GLU A 55 -2.32 -6.41 -0.52
C GLU A 55 -3.37 -5.37 -0.96
N ARG A 56 -2.94 -4.11 -1.17
CA ARG A 56 -3.81 -3.01 -1.61
C ARG A 56 -3.83 -2.78 -3.13
N MET A 57 -2.87 -3.31 -3.88
CA MET A 57 -2.74 -3.11 -5.34
C MET A 57 -3.08 -4.34 -6.20
N GLN A 58 -3.74 -5.35 -5.65
CA GLN A 58 -4.61 -6.17 -6.50
C GLN A 58 -5.94 -5.43 -6.63
N ALA A 59 -6.04 -4.56 -7.63
CA ALA A 59 -7.34 -4.14 -8.12
C ALA A 59 -8.17 -5.42 -8.34
N PRO A 60 -9.31 -5.61 -7.63
CA PRO A 60 -10.01 -6.89 -7.60
C PRO A 60 -10.58 -7.30 -8.96
N ILE A 61 -10.46 -6.43 -9.97
CA ILE A 61 -10.95 -6.60 -11.33
C ILE A 61 -9.86 -6.08 -12.26
N LYS A 62 -9.08 -6.98 -12.88
CA LYS A 62 -8.19 -6.62 -13.99
C LYS A 62 -8.91 -6.66 -15.34
N ASP A 63 -9.99 -7.44 -15.44
CA ASP A 63 -10.64 -7.71 -16.71
C ASP A 63 -12.15 -7.99 -16.59
N VAL A 64 -12.87 -7.71 -17.67
CA VAL A 64 -14.32 -7.96 -17.81
C VAL A 64 -14.63 -9.47 -17.66
N ASN A 65 -13.66 -10.32 -17.99
CA ASN A 65 -13.73 -11.76 -17.78
C ASN A 65 -13.71 -12.19 -16.31
N ASP A 66 -13.01 -11.46 -15.44
CA ASP A 66 -12.99 -11.75 -13.99
C ASP A 66 -14.29 -11.28 -13.32
N LEU A 67 -14.87 -10.18 -13.81
CA LEU A 67 -16.22 -9.74 -13.46
C LEU A 67 -17.29 -10.78 -13.84
N ALA A 68 -17.18 -11.41 -15.02
CA ALA A 68 -18.12 -12.44 -15.45
C ALA A 68 -18.09 -13.71 -14.58
N LYS A 69 -16.91 -14.03 -14.02
CA LYS A 69 -16.67 -15.25 -13.23
C LYS A 69 -16.98 -15.04 -11.74
N GLN A 70 -16.78 -13.83 -11.23
CA GLN A 70 -17.04 -13.48 -9.84
C GLN A 70 -18.49 -13.06 -9.62
N THR A 71 -19.22 -13.78 -8.77
CA THR A 71 -20.58 -13.40 -8.32
C THR A 71 -20.61 -12.52 -7.08
N LYS A 72 -19.45 -12.19 -6.49
CA LYS A 72 -19.33 -11.39 -5.26
C LYS A 72 -19.67 -9.91 -5.45
N ILE A 73 -19.44 -9.35 -6.64
CA ILE A 73 -19.76 -7.96 -6.98
C ILE A 73 -20.92 -7.98 -7.97
N LYS A 74 -22.04 -7.38 -7.59
CA LYS A 74 -23.20 -7.24 -8.48
C LYS A 74 -22.87 -6.20 -9.54
N TYR A 75 -23.07 -6.54 -10.80
CA TYR A 75 -22.92 -5.65 -11.95
C TYR A 75 -24.24 -5.58 -12.71
N GLY A 76 -24.50 -4.42 -13.31
CA GLY A 76 -25.75 -4.12 -14.00
C GLY A 76 -25.62 -2.94 -14.94
N THR A 77 -26.65 -2.70 -15.74
CA THR A 77 -26.75 -1.57 -16.66
C THR A 77 -28.05 -0.83 -16.41
N ARG A 78 -28.06 0.48 -16.61
CA ARG A 78 -29.29 1.28 -16.54
C ARG A 78 -30.34 0.77 -17.54
N GLY A 79 -31.52 0.42 -17.05
CA GLY A 79 -32.66 -0.02 -17.85
C GLY A 79 -33.03 0.98 -18.94
N GLY A 80 -33.26 0.47 -20.15
CA GLY A 80 -33.59 1.26 -21.35
C GLY A 80 -32.40 1.98 -22.00
N GLY A 81 -31.17 1.78 -21.52
CA GLY A 81 -29.96 2.34 -22.16
C GLY A 81 -29.47 1.51 -23.35
N SER A 82 -28.73 2.14 -24.27
CA SER A 82 -28.06 1.48 -25.40
C SER A 82 -27.10 0.37 -24.95
N SER A 83 -26.53 0.48 -23.74
CA SER A 83 -25.69 -0.56 -23.14
C SER A 83 -26.45 -1.86 -22.88
N ALA A 84 -27.73 -1.81 -22.50
CA ALA A 84 -28.54 -3.01 -22.27
C ALA A 84 -28.83 -3.75 -23.59
N ASP A 85 -29.18 -3.00 -24.64
CA ASP A 85 -29.42 -3.55 -25.99
C ASP A 85 -28.13 -4.11 -26.62
N PHE A 86 -26.99 -3.48 -26.31
CA PHE A 86 -25.66 -3.99 -26.71
C PHE A 86 -25.38 -5.38 -26.10
N PHE A 87 -25.62 -5.57 -24.80
CA PHE A 87 -25.42 -6.89 -24.17
C PHE A 87 -26.40 -7.94 -24.70
N ALA A 88 -27.64 -7.56 -25.03
CA ALA A 88 -28.64 -8.46 -25.61
C ALA A 88 -28.32 -8.89 -27.05
N LYS A 89 -27.81 -7.99 -27.89
CA LYS A 89 -27.51 -8.23 -29.32
C LYS A 89 -26.09 -8.72 -29.58
N SER A 90 -25.23 -8.73 -28.57
CA SER A 90 -23.84 -9.15 -28.71
C SER A 90 -23.70 -10.63 -29.10
N ASN A 91 -22.79 -10.93 -30.04
CA ASN A 91 -22.49 -12.29 -30.51
C ASN A 91 -21.37 -12.99 -29.71
N GLN A 92 -20.90 -12.37 -28.61
CA GLN A 92 -19.81 -12.91 -27.81
C GLN A 92 -20.37 -13.61 -26.58
N SER A 93 -19.93 -14.85 -26.35
CA SER A 93 -20.45 -15.73 -25.29
C SER A 93 -20.36 -15.14 -23.87
N ILE A 94 -19.33 -14.32 -23.61
CA ILE A 94 -19.13 -13.63 -22.32
C ILE A 94 -20.22 -12.59 -22.07
N TYR A 95 -20.57 -11.79 -23.07
CA TYR A 95 -21.58 -10.75 -22.95
C TYR A 95 -23.00 -11.31 -22.86
N GLN A 96 -23.28 -12.42 -23.56
CA GLN A 96 -24.55 -13.15 -23.42
C GLN A 96 -24.73 -13.71 -22.00
N ARG A 97 -23.66 -14.24 -21.40
CA ARG A 97 -23.68 -14.74 -20.02
C ARG A 97 -23.89 -13.60 -19.01
N MET A 98 -23.30 -12.42 -19.25
CA MET A 98 -23.56 -11.22 -18.46
C MET A 98 -25.00 -10.75 -18.59
N TRP A 99 -25.58 -10.77 -19.79
CA TRP A 99 -26.99 -10.45 -20.02
C TRP A 99 -27.93 -11.36 -19.25
N GLN A 100 -27.68 -12.67 -19.25
CA GLN A 100 -28.45 -13.64 -18.48
C GLN A 100 -28.35 -13.39 -16.96
N PHE A 101 -27.18 -13.00 -16.46
CA PHE A 101 -26.99 -12.64 -15.06
C PHE A 101 -27.78 -11.38 -14.68
N MET A 102 -27.76 -10.35 -15.53
CA MET A 102 -28.50 -9.11 -15.30
C MET A 102 -30.02 -9.29 -15.42
N SER A 103 -30.50 -10.08 -16.40
CA SER A 103 -31.94 -10.35 -16.57
C SER A 103 -32.53 -11.17 -15.42
N THR A 104 -31.73 -12.07 -14.84
CA THR A 104 -32.10 -12.84 -13.65
C THR A 104 -32.16 -11.94 -12.40
N ASN A 105 -31.33 -10.89 -12.35
CA ASN A 105 -31.25 -9.96 -11.23
C ASN A 105 -31.94 -8.61 -11.54
N LYS A 106 -33.27 -8.57 -11.46
CA LYS A 106 -34.08 -7.36 -11.73
C LYS A 106 -33.78 -6.13 -10.85
N GLY A 107 -32.97 -6.28 -9.79
CA GLY A 107 -32.56 -5.18 -8.91
C GLY A 107 -31.32 -4.40 -9.38
N VAL A 108 -30.68 -4.82 -10.48
CA VAL A 108 -29.49 -4.15 -11.05
C VAL A 108 -29.74 -3.55 -12.44
N MET A 109 -30.99 -3.59 -12.91
CA MET A 109 -31.44 -3.04 -14.20
C MET A 109 -32.42 -1.89 -13.98
#